data_AF-A0A2R5FYV8-F1
#
_entry.id   AF-A0A2R5FYV8-F1
#
_cell.length_a   1.000
_cell.length_b   1.000
_cell.length_c   1.000
_cell.angle_alpha   90.00
_cell.angle_beta   90.00
_cell.angle_gamma   90.00
#
_symmetry.space_group_name_H-M   'P 1'
#
loop_
_entity.id
_entity.type
_entity.pdbx_description
1 polymer ?
#
loop_
_entity_poly.entity_id
_entity_poly.type
_entity_poly.pdbx_seq_one_letter_code
_entity_poly.pdbx_strand_id
1 'polypeptide(L)'
;MDILRCKTPSMIRKEIHIYLLAYNLLRSLMWSAGTTYNTPPNRLSLQGTRHHLINFIPELLAATSTKRQRIYRTLLKVIAHKPVSDRPARSEPRVRKRRPKAYPLMTKPRHELRNQLQTA
;
A
#
# COMPACT_ATOMS: atom_id res chain seq x y z
N MET A 1 3.25 -9.56 3.05
CA MET A 1 3.07 -11.02 3.15
C MET A 1 4.38 -11.57 3.70
N ASP A 2 4.53 -11.64 5.03
CA ASP A 2 5.81 -12.03 5.66
C ASP A 2 5.78 -13.51 6.11
N ILE A 3 4.60 -14.03 6.48
CA ILE A 3 4.41 -15.41 6.95
C ILE A 3 3.11 -15.95 6.36
N LEU A 4 3.16 -17.13 5.72
CA LEU A 4 1.99 -17.86 5.22
C LEU A 4 1.43 -18.75 6.32
N ARG A 5 0.10 -18.85 6.40
CA ARG A 5 -0.58 -19.60 7.47
C ARG A 5 -0.91 -21.03 7.07
N CYS A 6 -1.09 -21.27 5.78
CA CYS A 6 -1.47 -22.57 5.26
C CYS A 6 -0.31 -23.58 5.33
N LYS A 7 -0.62 -24.85 5.61
CA LYS A 7 0.39 -25.90 5.83
C LYS A 7 0.62 -26.83 4.63
N THR A 8 -0.33 -26.91 3.69
CA THR A 8 -0.21 -27.78 2.51
C THR A 8 0.16 -26.97 1.26
N PRO A 9 0.95 -27.52 0.33
CA PRO A 9 1.34 -26.81 -0.90
C PRO A 9 0.14 -26.30 -1.72
N SER A 10 -0.95 -27.09 -1.78
CA SER A 10 -2.18 -26.67 -2.45
C SER A 10 -2.82 -25.44 -1.81
N MET A 11 -2.94 -25.42 -0.48
CA MET A 11 -3.51 -24.28 0.25
C MET A 11 -2.61 -23.05 0.23
N ILE A 12 -1.29 -23.23 0.28
CA ILE A 12 -0.30 -22.15 0.15
C ILE A 12 -0.47 -21.42 -1.20
N ARG A 13 -0.64 -22.17 -2.30
CA ARG A 13 -0.91 -21.55 -3.61
C ARG A 13 -2.17 -20.71 -3.56
N LYS A 14 -3.27 -21.21 -2.99
CA LYS A 14 -4.52 -20.43 -2.84
C LYS A 14 -4.31 -19.19 -2.00
N GLU A 15 -3.60 -19.30 -0.88
CA GLU A 15 -3.26 -18.18 -0.02
C GLU A 15 -2.53 -17.09 -0.81
N ILE A 16 -1.49 -17.45 -1.59
CA ILE A 16 -0.78 -16.52 -2.48
C ILE A 16 -1.73 -15.82 -3.48
N HIS A 17 -2.62 -16.57 -4.12
CA HIS A 17 -3.57 -16.01 -5.10
C HIS A 17 -4.53 -15.03 -4.45
N ILE A 18 -5.02 -15.30 -3.24
CA ILE A 18 -5.90 -14.37 -2.52
C ILE A 18 -5.16 -13.08 -2.15
N TYR A 19 -3.89 -13.15 -1.75
CA TYR A 19 -3.10 -11.94 -1.52
C TYR A 19 -2.90 -11.12 -2.78
N LEU A 20 -2.62 -11.77 -3.93
CA LEU A 20 -2.52 -11.09 -5.22
C LEU A 20 -3.84 -10.46 -5.64
N LEU A 21 -4.96 -11.16 -5.46
CA LEU A 21 -6.29 -10.65 -5.74
C LEU A 21 -6.60 -9.41 -4.91
N ALA A 22 -6.38 -9.46 -3.60
CA ALA A 22 -6.61 -8.34 -2.70
C ALA A 22 -5.70 -7.14 -3.04
N TYR A 23 -4.43 -7.40 -3.37
CA TYR A 23 -3.50 -6.36 -3.82
C TYR A 23 -3.98 -5.70 -5.11
N ASN A 24 -4.36 -6.50 -6.12
CA ASN A 24 -4.85 -5.98 -7.40
C ASN A 24 -6.15 -5.19 -7.23
N LEU A 25 -7.08 -5.66 -6.39
CA LEU A 25 -8.30 -4.91 -6.05
C LEU A 25 -7.97 -3.52 -5.48
N LEU A 26 -7.07 -3.45 -4.50
CA LEU A 26 -6.67 -2.18 -3.90
C LEU A 26 -5.95 -1.28 -4.91
N ARG A 27 -5.09 -1.85 -5.77
CA ARG A 27 -4.39 -1.09 -6.82
C ARG A 27 -5.34 -0.53 -7.88
N SER A 28 -6.32 -1.32 -8.32
CA SER A 28 -7.37 -0.83 -9.22
C SER A 28 -8.21 0.25 -8.57
N LEU A 29 -8.53 0.13 -7.28
CA LEU A 29 -9.25 1.17 -6.55
C LEU A 29 -8.45 2.48 -6.44
N MET A 30 -7.14 2.38 -6.15
CA MET A 30 -6.23 3.53 -6.17
C MET A 30 -6.16 4.16 -7.56
N TRP A 31 -6.07 3.34 -8.62
CA TRP A 31 -6.06 3.82 -9.98
C TRP A 31 -7.33 4.61 -10.31
N SER A 32 -8.51 4.03 -10.06
CA SER A 32 -9.79 4.70 -10.28
C SER A 32 -9.94 5.99 -9.48
N ALA A 33 -9.50 6.00 -8.21
CA ALA A 33 -9.53 7.22 -7.39
C ALA A 33 -8.62 8.31 -7.96
N GLY A 34 -7.39 7.93 -8.33
CA GLY A 34 -6.40 8.84 -8.86
C GLY A 34 -6.81 9.44 -10.20
N THR A 35 -7.28 8.63 -11.14
CA THR A 35 -7.74 9.11 -12.46
C THR A 35 -9.00 9.97 -12.36
N THR A 36 -9.93 9.64 -11.46
CA THR A 36 -11.19 10.39 -11.30
C THR A 36 -10.96 11.79 -10.70
N TYR A 37 -10.00 11.93 -9.78
CA TYR A 37 -9.76 13.17 -9.03
C TYR A 37 -8.37 13.78 -9.31
N ASN A 38 -7.77 13.44 -10.47
CA ASN A 38 -6.50 13.96 -10.95
C ASN A 38 -5.34 13.90 -9.92
N THR A 39 -5.31 12.83 -9.13
CA THR A 39 -4.23 12.58 -8.17
C THR A 39 -3.36 11.43 -8.68
N PRO A 40 -2.03 11.56 -8.74
CA PRO A 40 -1.17 10.49 -9.23
C PRO A 40 -1.38 9.19 -8.43
N PRO A 41 -1.76 8.04 -9.06
CA PRO A 41 -2.07 6.81 -8.32
C PRO A 41 -0.91 6.26 -7.47
N ASN A 42 0.33 6.56 -7.86
CA ASN A 42 1.55 6.22 -7.11
C ASN A 42 1.71 7.03 -5.79
N ARG A 43 1.01 8.15 -5.65
CA ARG A 43 1.00 8.97 -4.42
C ARG A 43 -0.05 8.49 -3.42
N LEU A 44 -0.91 7.55 -3.78
CA LEU A 44 -1.95 7.04 -2.90
C LEU A 44 -1.38 5.94 -1.98
N SER A 45 -1.83 5.92 -0.73
CA SER A 45 -1.38 4.90 0.23
C SER A 45 -2.18 3.61 0.07
N LEU A 46 -1.49 2.48 -0.17
CA LEU A 46 -2.13 1.16 -0.20
C LEU A 46 -2.80 0.83 1.15
N GLN A 47 -2.12 1.13 2.26
CA GLN A 47 -2.65 0.89 3.61
C GLN A 47 -3.84 1.81 3.93
N GLY A 48 -3.75 3.09 3.53
CA GLY A 48 -4.86 4.02 3.68
C GLY A 48 -6.08 3.58 2.88
N THR A 49 -5.86 3.17 1.63
CA THR A 49 -6.92 2.63 0.74
C THR A 49 -7.58 1.39 1.34
N ARG A 50 -6.78 0.44 1.88
CA ARG A 50 -7.30 -0.74 2.57
C ARG A 50 -8.19 -0.35 3.75
N HIS A 51 -7.74 0.59 4.59
CA HIS A 51 -8.51 1.02 5.75
C HIS A 51 -9.84 1.67 5.34
N HIS A 52 -9.82 2.58 4.37
CA HIS A 52 -11.02 3.20 3.84
C HIS A 52 -11.98 2.18 3.23
N LEU A 53 -11.48 1.26 2.41
CA LEU A 53 -12.31 0.20 1.84
C LEU A 53 -13.00 -0.63 2.92
N ILE A 54 -12.26 -1.09 3.93
CA ILE A 54 -12.82 -1.88 5.05
C ILE A 54 -13.94 -1.12 5.76
N ASN A 55 -13.76 0.18 6.02
CA ASN A 55 -14.77 0.99 6.69
C ASN A 55 -16.02 1.22 5.83
N PHE A 56 -15.87 1.25 4.49
CA PHE A 56 -16.98 1.47 3.56
C PHE A 56 -17.72 0.18 3.17
N ILE A 57 -17.14 -1.00 3.40
CA ILE A 57 -17.79 -2.30 3.06
C ILE A 57 -19.20 -2.42 3.67
N PRO A 58 -19.43 -2.16 4.97
CA PRO A 58 -20.77 -2.28 5.55
C PRO A 58 -21.80 -1.40 4.85
N GLU A 59 -21.44 -0.16 4.54
CA GLU A 59 -22.32 0.78 3.83
C GLU A 59 -22.59 0.34 2.39
N LEU A 60 -21.56 -0.15 1.68
CA LEU A 60 -21.69 -0.66 0.32
C LEU A 60 -22.59 -1.90 0.23
N LEU A 61 -22.56 -2.77 1.25
CA LEU A 61 -23.38 -3.97 1.34
C LEU A 61 -24.85 -3.64 1.66
N ALA A 62 -25.10 -2.65 2.52
CA ALA A 62 -26.44 -2.24 2.91
C ALA A 62 -27.14 -1.33 1.87
N ALA A 63 -26.40 -0.82 0.89
CA ALA A 63 -26.92 0.17 -0.05
C ALA A 63 -27.71 -0.43 -1.23
N THR A 64 -28.77 0.28 -1.62
CA THR A 64 -29.45 0.07 -2.91
C THR A 64 -28.52 0.42 -4.09
N SER A 65 -28.86 -0.03 -5.29
CA SER A 65 -28.06 0.19 -6.50
C SER A 65 -27.71 1.68 -6.72
N THR A 66 -28.69 2.58 -6.57
CA THR A 66 -28.51 4.02 -6.73
C THR A 66 -27.62 4.64 -5.65
N LYS A 67 -27.81 4.26 -4.38
CA LYS A 67 -27.00 4.75 -3.26
C LYS A 67 -25.56 4.21 -3.29
N ARG A 68 -25.38 2.97 -3.74
CA ARG A 68 -24.07 2.32 -3.84
C ARG A 68 -23.10 3.10 -4.73
N GLN A 69 -23.58 3.63 -5.85
CA GLN A 69 -22.73 4.45 -6.73
C GLN A 69 -22.29 5.75 -6.06
N ARG A 70 -23.16 6.37 -5.25
CA ARG A 70 -22.81 7.57 -4.47
C ARG A 70 -21.76 7.25 -3.41
N ILE A 71 -21.94 6.17 -2.66
CA ILE A 71 -20.99 5.71 -1.64
C ILE A 71 -19.63 5.37 -2.28
N TYR A 72 -19.64 4.69 -3.43
CA TYR A 72 -18.42 4.38 -4.18
C TYR A 72 -17.67 5.65 -4.62
N ARG A 73 -18.37 6.65 -5.16
CA ARG A 73 -17.76 7.95 -5.49
C ARG A 73 -17.20 8.65 -4.26
N THR A 74 -17.89 8.60 -3.12
CA THR A 74 -17.38 9.13 -1.85
C THR A 74 -16.10 8.40 -1.42
N LEU A 75 -16.05 7.07 -1.52
CA LEU A 75 -14.85 6.29 -1.24
C LEU A 75 -13.67 6.74 -2.11
N LEU A 76 -13.87 6.84 -3.43
CA LEU A 76 -12.85 7.31 -4.36
C LEU A 76 -12.36 8.72 -3.99
N LYS A 77 -13.28 9.63 -3.64
CA LYS A 77 -12.94 10.99 -3.23
C LYS A 77 -12.06 11.00 -1.99
N VAL A 78 -12.44 10.24 -0.95
CA VAL A 78 -11.68 10.15 0.31
C VAL A 78 -10.28 9.60 0.08
N ILE A 79 -10.14 8.58 -0.77
CA ILE A 79 -8.83 8.01 -1.13
C ILE A 79 -7.96 9.07 -1.82
N ALA A 80 -8.49 9.73 -2.84
CA ALA A 80 -7.74 10.71 -3.63
C ALA A 80 -7.26 11.91 -2.80
N HIS A 81 -8.07 12.39 -1.86
CA HIS A 81 -7.74 13.55 -1.02
C HIS A 81 -6.80 13.24 0.14
N LYS A 82 -6.30 12.01 0.26
CA LYS A 82 -5.30 11.62 1.26
C LYS A 82 -4.02 11.04 0.62
N PRO A 83 -3.32 11.82 -0.23
CA PRO A 83 -2.05 11.38 -0.78
C PRO A 83 -1.00 11.26 0.33
N VAL A 84 -0.01 10.40 0.10
CA VAL A 84 1.19 10.35 0.94
C VAL A 84 1.92 11.69 0.84
N SER A 85 2.26 12.25 2.00
CA SER A 85 3.01 13.50 2.10
C SER A 85 4.32 13.39 1.32
N ASP A 86 4.64 14.45 0.57
CA ASP A 86 5.94 14.52 -0.06
C ASP A 86 7.03 14.63 1.00
N ARG A 87 8.13 13.92 0.80
CA ARG A 87 9.30 13.94 1.68
C ARG A 87 10.54 13.95 0.80
N PRO A 88 10.81 15.08 0.12
CA PRO A 88 11.99 15.21 -0.71
C PRO A 88 13.26 14.96 0.12
N ALA A 89 14.31 14.46 -0.53
CA ALA A 89 15.60 14.11 0.09
C ALA A 89 15.58 12.97 1.13
N ARG A 90 14.49 12.18 1.22
CA ARG A 90 14.46 10.99 2.07
C ARG A 90 15.12 9.78 1.39
N SER A 91 16.45 9.83 1.26
CA SER A 91 17.27 8.65 0.91
C SER A 91 17.91 8.09 2.19
N GLU A 92 17.62 6.83 2.48
CA GLU A 92 18.18 6.11 3.64
C GLU A 92 18.88 4.84 3.15
N PRO A 93 20.10 4.55 3.63
CA PRO A 93 20.77 3.31 3.29
C PRO A 93 19.97 2.11 3.77
N ARG A 94 19.84 1.12 2.88
CA ARG A 94 19.11 -0.13 3.12
C ARG A 94 19.93 -1.08 4.00
N VAL A 95 20.22 -0.67 5.22
CA VAL A 95 21.06 -1.38 6.21
C VAL A 95 20.44 -1.35 7.61
N ARG A 96 20.83 -2.26 8.50
CA ARG A 96 20.31 -2.34 9.88
C ARG A 96 21.43 -2.24 10.92
N LYS A 97 21.12 -1.66 12.09
CA LYS A 97 22.06 -1.59 13.22
C LYS A 97 22.16 -2.90 14.03
N ARG A 98 21.09 -3.71 14.08
CA ARG A 98 21.02 -4.97 14.85
C ARG A 98 20.24 -6.03 14.06
N ARG A 99 20.59 -7.32 14.15
CA ARG A 99 19.91 -8.43 13.45
C ARG A 99 18.61 -8.81 14.18
N PRO A 100 17.48 -8.95 13.44
CA PRO A 100 17.09 -10.33 13.08
C PRO A 100 16.66 -10.59 11.62
N LYS A 101 16.80 -9.64 10.66
CA LYS A 101 16.38 -9.86 9.24
C LYS A 101 17.58 -9.88 8.30
N ALA A 102 17.45 -10.54 7.14
CA ALA A 102 18.44 -10.66 6.07
C ALA A 102 18.67 -9.32 5.33
N TYR A 103 19.24 -8.34 6.04
CA TYR A 103 19.67 -7.05 5.49
C TYR A 103 21.14 -6.83 5.89
N PRO A 104 21.95 -6.14 5.06
CA PRO A 104 23.31 -5.80 5.44
C PRO A 104 23.36 -5.00 6.75
N LEU A 105 24.44 -5.19 7.52
CA LEU A 105 24.67 -4.42 8.73
C LEU A 105 25.17 -3.02 8.39
N MET A 106 24.84 -2.07 9.25
CA MET A 106 25.37 -0.71 9.18
C MET A 106 26.82 -0.74 9.66
N THR A 107 27.77 -0.84 8.72
CA THR A 107 29.22 -0.91 8.98
C THR A 107 29.89 0.46 9.11
N LYS A 108 29.26 1.50 8.55
CA LYS A 108 29.72 2.90 8.61
C LYS A 108 28.66 3.78 9.29
N PRO A 109 29.04 4.97 9.81
CA PRO A 109 28.09 5.97 10.27
C PRO A 109 27.02 6.28 9.21
N ARG A 110 25.77 6.46 9.64
CA ARG A 110 24.62 6.65 8.74
C ARG A 110 24.77 7.85 7.81
N HIS A 111 25.43 8.92 8.27
CA HIS A 111 25.64 10.12 7.46
C HIS A 111 26.58 9.87 6.28
N GLU A 112 27.66 9.09 6.45
CA GLU A 112 28.57 8.71 5.36
C GLU A 112 27.87 7.87 4.29
N LEU A 113 27.04 6.91 4.71
CA LEU A 113 26.25 6.09 3.79
C LEU A 113 25.21 6.90 3.02
N ARG A 114 24.63 7.94 3.64
CA ARG A 114 23.71 8.86 2.95
C ARG A 114 24.43 9.66 1.85
N ASN A 115 25.65 10.13 2.10
CA ASN A 115 26.44 10.85 1.10
C ASN A 115 26.76 9.95 -0.11
N GLN A 116 27.12 8.68 0.12
CA GLN A 116 27.35 7.71 -0.97
C GLN A 116 26.11 7.51 -1.85
N LEU A 117 24.91 7.55 -1.28
CA LEU A 117 23.66 7.42 -2.04
C LEU A 117 23.28 8.66 -2.85
N GLN A 118 23.86 9.82 -2.53
CA GLN A 118 23.64 11.07 -3.27
C GLN A 118 24.62 11.25 -4.43
N THR A 119 25.71 10.48 -4.43
CA THR A 119 26.79 10.59 -5.42
C THR A 119 26.68 9.53 -6.54
N ALA A 120 25.71 8.61 -6.43
CA ALA A 120 25.40 7.56 -7.39
C ALA A 120 24.17 7.91 -8.21
#